data_AF-A0A177WUZ5-F1
#
_entry.id   AF-A0A177WUZ5-F1
#
_cell.length_a   1.000
_cell.length_b   1.000
_cell.length_c   1.000
_cell.angle_alpha   90.00
_cell.angle_beta   90.00
_cell.angle_gamma   90.00
#
_symmetry.space_group_name_H-M   'P 1'
#
loop_
_entity.id
_entity.type
_entity.pdbx_description
1 polymer ?
#
loop_
_entity_poly.entity_id
_entity_poly.type
_entity_poly.pdbx_seq_one_letter_code
_entity_poly.pdbx_strand_id
1 'polypeptide(L)'
;MLLHKRPVYRHLIFNRLEYSSIGYNSGLVKLGILLVLFEVYMKWFRLDRMNRAVAPDNVALHMQYIYMLGVCTMETVCFHLGVRLAVSVLFPGRLVLKNYNELSMSLILSSFGKILLIVMVIWDYGQFEPSILVNLLVFTSNIEALAVFLKTSIPITGIVIGCGIACKLAVQYCIQLQDPHIELSFI
;
A
#
# COMPACT_ATOMS: atom_id res chain seq x y z
N MET A 1 7.84 16.73 9.96
CA MET A 1 8.92 15.76 9.66
C MET A 1 9.45 15.06 10.94
N LEU A 2 8.55 14.56 11.81
CA LEU A 2 8.94 13.86 13.05
C LEU A 2 8.86 12.32 12.91
N LEU A 3 8.10 11.80 11.92
CA LEU A 3 7.93 10.36 11.69
C LEU A 3 9.05 9.71 10.86
N HIS A 4 9.84 10.44 10.05
CA HIS A 4 10.94 9.84 9.26
C HIS A 4 12.18 9.50 10.12
N LYS A 5 12.12 9.65 11.45
CA LYS A 5 13.26 9.31 12.30
C LYS A 5 13.21 7.82 12.65
N ARG A 6 14.25 7.06 12.25
CA ARG A 6 14.44 5.64 12.61
C ARG A 6 14.14 5.31 14.09
N PRO A 7 14.55 6.14 15.08
CA PRO A 7 14.22 5.90 16.48
C PRO A 7 12.72 5.87 16.76
N VAL A 8 11.91 6.66 16.04
CA VAL A 8 10.46 6.74 16.21
C VAL A 8 9.78 5.48 15.68
N TYR A 9 10.18 4.99 14.50
CA TYR A 9 9.69 3.70 13.99
C TYR A 9 10.03 2.55 14.92
N ARG A 10 11.27 2.49 15.41
CA ARG A 10 11.69 1.47 16.36
C ARG A 10 10.83 1.51 17.63
N HIS A 11 10.61 2.69 18.19
CA HIS A 11 9.81 2.81 19.41
C HIS A 11 8.32 2.49 19.17
N LEU A 12 7.74 2.92 18.05
CA LEU A 12 6.37 2.56 17.67
C LEU A 12 6.21 1.04 17.50
N ILE A 13 7.07 0.43 16.69
CA ILE A 13 6.99 -0.99 16.33
C ILE A 13 7.18 -1.90 17.55
N PHE A 14 8.16 -1.59 18.40
CA PHE A 14 8.53 -2.49 19.51
C PHE A 14 7.88 -2.13 20.86
N ASN A 15 7.39 -0.90 21.06
CA ASN A 15 6.93 -0.45 22.37
C ASN A 15 5.49 0.06 22.41
N ARG A 16 4.86 0.37 21.26
CA ARG A 16 3.48 0.91 21.23
C ARG A 16 2.48 0.01 20.52
N LEU A 17 2.94 -0.88 19.64
CA LEU A 17 2.07 -1.84 18.99
C LEU A 17 1.88 -3.07 19.88
N GLU A 18 0.73 -3.12 20.55
CA GLU A 18 0.27 -4.37 21.18
C GLU A 18 -0.22 -5.30 20.08
N TYR A 19 0.63 -6.25 19.71
CA TYR A 19 0.26 -7.35 18.84
C TYR A 19 -0.43 -8.44 19.65
N SER A 20 -1.53 -8.97 19.13
CA SER A 20 -2.12 -10.22 19.64
C SER A 20 -1.12 -11.38 19.54
N SER A 21 -1.42 -12.50 20.20
CA SER A 21 -0.62 -13.74 20.12
C SER A 21 -0.35 -14.20 18.68
N ILE A 22 -1.24 -13.85 17.74
CA ILE A 22 -1.20 -14.20 16.32
C ILE A 22 -0.43 -13.15 15.47
N GLY A 23 -0.04 -12.00 16.06
CA GLY A 23 0.70 -10.92 15.38
C GLY A 23 -0.18 -9.85 14.73
N TYR A 24 -1.47 -9.81 15.04
CA TYR A 24 -2.41 -8.81 14.53
C TYR A 24 -2.73 -7.72 15.56
N ASN A 25 -2.87 -6.48 15.08
CA ASN A 25 -3.40 -5.35 15.86
C ASN A 25 -4.67 -4.81 15.16
N SER A 26 -5.80 -4.76 15.88
CA SER A 26 -7.09 -4.37 15.32
C SER A 26 -7.14 -2.91 14.83
N GLY A 27 -6.40 -2.00 15.48
CA GLY A 27 -6.26 -0.62 15.04
C GLY A 27 -5.52 -0.52 13.70
N LEU A 28 -4.46 -1.31 13.52
CA LEU A 28 -3.73 -1.37 12.26
C LEU A 28 -4.53 -2.04 11.14
N VAL A 29 -5.36 -3.03 11.44
CA VAL A 29 -6.29 -3.60 10.44
C VAL A 29 -7.28 -2.55 9.95
N LYS A 30 -7.87 -1.78 10.88
CA LYS A 30 -8.76 -0.65 10.52
C LYS A 30 -8.04 0.39 9.68
N LEU A 31 -6.79 0.72 10.03
CA LEU A 31 -5.94 1.58 9.21
C LEU A 31 -5.74 0.99 7.81
N GLY A 32 -5.41 -0.30 7.70
CA GLY A 32 -5.25 -0.98 6.41
C GLY A 32 -6.50 -0.89 5.53
N ILE A 33 -7.68 -1.12 6.10
CA ILE A 33 -8.97 -0.95 5.39
C ILE A 33 -9.13 0.50 4.92
N LEU A 34 -8.86 1.48 5.78
CA LEU A 34 -8.93 2.89 5.41
C LEU A 34 -7.96 3.24 4.27
N LEU A 35 -6.74 2.70 4.29
CA LEU A 35 -5.76 2.90 3.20
C LEU A 35 -6.26 2.34 1.88
N VAL A 36 -6.91 1.16 1.89
CA VAL A 36 -7.52 0.58 0.68
C VAL A 36 -8.66 1.47 0.16
N LEU A 37 -9.48 2.04 1.05
CA LEU A 37 -10.53 2.98 0.65
C LEU A 37 -9.96 4.25 -0.01
N PHE A 38 -8.84 4.78 0.51
CA PHE A 38 -8.15 5.90 -0.13
C PHE A 38 -7.60 5.53 -1.52
N GLU A 39 -7.09 4.32 -1.71
CA GLU A 39 -6.65 3.86 -3.04
C GLU A 39 -7.81 3.78 -4.03
N VAL A 40 -8.96 3.24 -3.60
CA VAL A 40 -10.19 3.20 -4.42
C VAL A 40 -10.59 4.62 -4.83
N TYR A 41 -10.66 5.54 -3.87
CA TYR A 41 -11.00 6.93 -4.14
C TYR A 41 -10.04 7.58 -5.14
N MET A 42 -8.73 7.46 -4.93
CA MET A 42 -7.74 8.10 -5.79
C MET A 42 -7.81 7.60 -7.23
N LYS A 43 -8.00 6.30 -7.42
CA LYS A 43 -8.15 5.74 -8.77
C LYS A 43 -9.46 6.18 -9.42
N TRP A 44 -10.56 6.24 -8.66
CA TRP A 44 -11.83 6.74 -9.17
C TRP A 44 -11.72 8.21 -9.59
N PHE A 45 -11.14 9.06 -8.73
CA PHE A 45 -10.90 10.47 -9.03
C PHE A 45 -10.05 10.68 -10.29
N ARG A 46 -9.02 9.84 -10.48
CA ARG A 46 -8.18 9.89 -11.69
C ARG A 46 -8.95 9.47 -12.94
N LEU A 47 -9.76 8.43 -12.87
CA LEU A 47 -10.61 8.00 -13.98
C LEU A 47 -11.61 9.08 -14.40
N ASP A 48 -12.21 9.75 -13.42
CA ASP A 48 -13.12 10.88 -13.63
C ASP A 48 -12.42 12.04 -14.36
N ARG A 49 -11.20 12.44 -13.92
CA ARG A 49 -10.41 13.47 -14.63
C ARG A 49 -10.02 13.08 -16.06
N MET A 50 -9.90 11.78 -16.35
CA MET A 50 -9.59 11.26 -17.69
C MET A 50 -10.85 11.07 -18.56
N ASN A 51 -12.05 11.38 -18.04
CA ASN A 51 -13.34 11.05 -18.67
C ASN A 51 -13.44 9.57 -19.04
N ARG A 52 -12.90 8.68 -18.20
CA ARG A 52 -12.95 7.23 -18.39
C ARG A 52 -13.86 6.59 -17.36
N ALA A 53 -14.75 5.73 -17.81
CA ALA A 53 -15.65 5.00 -16.94
C ALA A 53 -15.03 3.66 -16.50
N VAL A 54 -15.26 3.27 -15.23
CA VAL A 54 -14.85 1.96 -14.68
C VAL A 54 -15.59 0.82 -15.40
N ALA A 55 -16.85 1.05 -15.75
CA ALA A 55 -17.70 0.16 -16.52
C ALA A 55 -18.69 0.99 -17.35
N PRO A 56 -19.37 0.41 -18.35
CA PRO A 56 -20.35 1.16 -19.14
C PRO A 56 -21.53 1.64 -18.26
N ASP A 57 -22.19 2.72 -18.70
CA ASP A 57 -23.25 3.42 -17.93
C ASP A 57 -24.47 2.56 -17.56
N ASN A 58 -24.61 1.39 -18.20
CA ASN A 58 -25.67 0.42 -17.92
C ASN A 58 -25.40 -0.43 -16.66
N VAL A 59 -24.19 -0.38 -16.10
CA VAL A 59 -23.83 -1.10 -14.87
C VAL A 59 -24.15 -0.24 -13.66
N ALA A 60 -24.88 -0.81 -12.69
CA ALA A 60 -25.23 -0.11 -11.47
C ALA A 60 -23.99 0.36 -10.69
N LEU A 61 -24.03 1.59 -10.18
CA LEU A 61 -22.88 2.26 -9.52
C LEU A 61 -22.26 1.42 -8.38
N HIS A 62 -23.09 0.72 -7.60
CA HIS A 62 -22.60 -0.14 -6.52
C HIS A 62 -21.75 -1.32 -7.03
N MET A 63 -22.07 -1.87 -8.21
CA MET A 63 -21.27 -2.94 -8.82
C MET A 63 -19.93 -2.40 -9.33
N GLN A 64 -19.93 -1.21 -9.92
CA GLN A 64 -18.68 -0.53 -10.33
C GLN A 64 -17.76 -0.29 -9.12
N TYR A 65 -18.34 0.15 -8.01
CA TYR A 65 -17.61 0.38 -6.76
C TYR A 65 -17.04 -0.92 -6.16
N ILE A 66 -17.84 -1.99 -6.09
CA ILE A 66 -17.39 -3.30 -5.57
C ILE A 66 -16.25 -3.86 -6.42
N TYR A 67 -16.34 -3.72 -7.75
CA TYR A 67 -15.26 -4.11 -8.66
C TYR A 67 -13.97 -3.34 -8.36
N MET A 68 -14.04 -2.01 -8.28
CA MET A 68 -12.91 -1.13 -7.94
C MET A 68 -12.27 -1.50 -6.60
N LEU A 69 -13.10 -1.76 -5.59
CA LEU A 69 -12.68 -2.18 -4.26
C LEU A 69 -11.96 -3.54 -4.30
N GLY A 70 -12.48 -4.49 -5.07
CA GLY A 70 -11.87 -5.79 -5.29
C GLY A 70 -10.48 -5.68 -5.90
N VAL A 71 -10.33 -4.88 -6.96
CA VAL A 71 -9.04 -4.64 -7.63
C VAL A 71 -8.03 -3.99 -6.68
N CYS A 72 -8.41 -2.93 -5.96
CA CYS A 72 -7.52 -2.29 -4.98
C CYS A 72 -7.13 -3.21 -3.82
N THR A 73 -8.05 -4.05 -3.37
CA THR A 73 -7.78 -5.04 -2.31
C THR A 73 -6.80 -6.09 -2.82
N MET A 74 -7.02 -6.62 -4.03
CA MET A 74 -6.13 -7.62 -4.64
C MET A 74 -4.72 -7.08 -4.84
N GLU A 75 -4.57 -5.86 -5.37
CA GLU A 75 -3.27 -5.20 -5.49
C GLU A 75 -2.55 -5.05 -4.15
N THR A 76 -3.28 -4.64 -3.10
CA THR A 76 -2.73 -4.49 -1.76
C THR A 76 -2.27 -5.83 -1.19
N VAL A 77 -3.07 -6.88 -1.36
CA VAL A 77 -2.72 -8.25 -0.97
C VAL A 77 -1.49 -8.74 -1.73
N CYS A 78 -1.45 -8.59 -3.05
CA CYS A 78 -0.32 -8.97 -3.88
C CYS A 78 0.97 -8.22 -3.50
N PHE A 79 0.87 -6.92 -3.21
CA PHE A 79 2.01 -6.15 -2.70
C PHE A 79 2.55 -6.76 -1.38
N HIS A 80 1.68 -7.02 -0.41
CA HIS A 80 2.09 -7.62 0.86
C HIS A 80 2.64 -9.04 0.69
N LEU A 81 2.05 -9.86 -0.18
CA LEU A 81 2.55 -11.20 -0.49
C LEU A 81 3.91 -11.13 -1.17
N GLY A 82 4.10 -10.24 -2.14
CA GLY A 82 5.38 -10.02 -2.82
C GLY A 82 6.48 -9.62 -1.84
N VAL A 83 6.19 -8.72 -0.89
CA VAL A 83 7.14 -8.37 0.17
C VAL A 83 7.44 -9.56 1.07
N ARG A 84 6.41 -10.31 1.52
CA ARG A 84 6.60 -11.50 2.37
C ARG A 84 7.45 -12.57 1.67
N LEU A 85 7.18 -12.83 0.40
CA LEU A 85 7.93 -13.78 -0.43
C LEU A 85 9.37 -13.31 -0.59
N ALA A 86 9.60 -12.03 -0.94
CA ALA A 86 10.93 -11.47 -1.08
C ALA A 86 11.75 -11.59 0.22
N VAL A 87 11.12 -11.31 1.37
CA VAL A 87 11.78 -11.49 2.67
C VAL A 87 12.06 -12.97 2.96
N SER A 88 11.14 -13.88 2.64
CA SER A 88 11.36 -15.33 2.85
C SER A 88 12.51 -15.88 2.01
N VAL A 89 12.69 -15.36 0.79
CA VAL A 89 13.76 -15.77 -0.13
C VAL A 89 15.10 -15.16 0.26
N LEU A 90 15.11 -13.87 0.63
CA LEU A 90 16.35 -13.15 0.98
C LEU A 90 16.85 -13.45 2.41
N PHE A 91 15.94 -13.84 3.32
CA PHE A 91 16.26 -14.14 4.72
C PHE A 91 15.62 -15.46 5.18
N PRO A 92 16.02 -16.61 4.58
CA PRO A 92 15.45 -17.90 4.92
C PRO A 92 15.68 -18.21 6.41
N GLY A 93 14.63 -18.68 7.10
CA GLY A 93 14.69 -19.07 8.52
C GLY A 93 14.77 -17.93 9.53
N ARG A 94 14.78 -16.66 9.08
CA ARG A 94 14.91 -15.49 9.97
C ARG A 94 13.60 -15.06 10.63
N LEU A 95 12.45 -15.43 10.04
CA LEU A 95 11.13 -15.04 10.48
C LEU A 95 10.25 -16.27 10.73
N VAL A 96 9.60 -16.29 11.90
CA VAL A 96 8.51 -17.23 12.20
C VAL A 96 7.20 -16.68 11.62
N LEU A 97 6.18 -17.52 11.41
CA LEU A 97 4.87 -17.13 10.85
C LEU A 97 4.30 -15.84 11.48
N LYS A 98 4.42 -15.71 12.81
CA LYS A 98 4.03 -14.52 13.59
C LYS A 98 4.73 -13.25 13.08
N ASN A 99 6.01 -13.34 12.78
CA ASN A 99 6.82 -12.21 12.33
C ASN A 99 6.42 -11.73 10.93
N TYR A 100 5.82 -12.59 10.09
CA TYR A 100 5.28 -12.15 8.79
C TYR A 100 3.99 -11.32 8.95
N ASN A 101 3.19 -11.57 9.98
CA ASN A 101 2.03 -10.75 10.30
C ASN A 101 2.46 -9.39 10.85
N GLU A 102 3.41 -9.38 11.78
CA GLU A 102 4.01 -8.14 12.31
C GLU A 102 4.70 -7.32 11.19
N LEU A 103 5.35 -8.00 10.23
CA LEU A 103 5.93 -7.36 9.04
C LEU A 103 4.87 -6.61 8.23
N SER A 104 3.75 -7.27 7.87
CA SER A 104 2.65 -6.61 7.15
C SER A 104 2.06 -5.45 7.94
N MET A 105 1.89 -5.61 9.26
CA MET A 105 1.38 -4.56 10.13
C MET A 105 2.30 -3.34 10.18
N SER A 106 3.62 -3.56 10.23
CA SER A 106 4.61 -2.48 10.18
C SER A 106 4.55 -1.71 8.86
N LEU A 107 4.32 -2.41 7.73
CA LEU A 107 4.14 -1.79 6.41
C LEU A 107 2.85 -0.99 6.28
N ILE A 108 1.75 -1.48 6.88
CA ILE A 108 0.49 -0.75 6.95
C ILE A 108 0.69 0.53 7.76
N LEU A 109 1.35 0.45 8.91
CA LEU A 109 1.65 1.60 9.75
C LEU A 109 2.53 2.62 9.01
N SER A 110 3.59 2.18 8.33
CA SER A 110 4.46 3.09 7.57
C SER A 110 3.77 3.70 6.35
N SER A 111 2.69 3.09 5.86
CA SER A 111 1.84 3.61 4.80
C SER A 111 0.78 4.62 5.27
N PHE A 112 0.73 4.96 6.57
CA PHE A 112 -0.16 6.00 7.12
C PHE A 112 -0.12 7.32 6.34
N GLY A 113 1.01 7.65 5.71
CA GLY A 113 1.16 8.86 4.89
C GLY A 113 0.13 8.98 3.76
N LYS A 114 -0.47 7.88 3.28
CA LYS A 114 -1.56 7.93 2.30
C LYS A 114 -2.83 8.60 2.83
N ILE A 115 -3.00 8.73 4.14
CA ILE A 115 -4.11 9.53 4.69
C ILE A 115 -4.01 10.99 4.28
N LEU A 116 -2.82 11.50 3.94
CA LEU A 116 -2.66 12.86 3.38
C LEU A 116 -3.38 13.02 2.03
N LEU A 117 -3.74 11.92 1.35
CA LEU A 117 -4.61 11.97 0.18
C LEU A 117 -6.00 12.54 0.51
N ILE A 118 -6.42 12.55 1.79
CA ILE A 118 -7.65 13.24 2.20
C ILE A 118 -7.61 14.74 1.86
N VAL A 119 -6.42 15.34 1.89
CA VAL A 119 -6.27 16.75 1.55
C VAL A 119 -6.54 16.97 0.06
N MET A 120 -6.21 15.99 -0.79
CA MET A 120 -6.56 16.00 -2.22
C MET A 120 -8.07 15.90 -2.48
N VAL A 121 -8.84 15.37 -1.52
CA VAL A 121 -10.31 15.30 -1.62
C VAL A 121 -10.95 16.66 -1.33
N ILE A 122 -10.37 17.39 -0.38
CA ILE A 122 -10.95 18.65 0.12
C ILE A 122 -10.56 19.82 -0.79
N TRP A 123 -9.37 19.77 -1.38
CA TRP A 123 -8.79 20.91 -2.09
C TRP A 123 -8.54 20.63 -3.57
N ASP A 124 -8.94 21.56 -4.43
CA ASP A 124 -8.59 21.53 -5.85
C ASP A 124 -7.20 22.12 -6.07
N TYR A 125 -6.26 21.25 -6.47
CA TYR A 125 -4.87 21.60 -6.72
C TYR A 125 -4.58 21.93 -8.19
N GLY A 126 -5.60 21.97 -9.05
CA GLY A 126 -5.46 22.28 -10.47
C GLY A 126 -4.52 21.31 -11.20
N GLN A 127 -3.34 21.80 -11.63
CA GLN A 127 -2.33 21.04 -12.36
C GLN A 127 -1.32 20.32 -11.45
N PHE A 128 -1.31 20.61 -10.15
CA PHE A 128 -0.40 19.95 -9.23
C PHE A 128 -0.96 18.57 -8.86
N GLU A 129 -0.12 17.53 -8.91
CA GLU A 129 -0.48 16.17 -8.51
C GLU A 129 0.18 15.79 -7.16
N PRO A 130 -0.41 16.18 -6.00
CA PRO A 130 0.12 15.83 -4.69
C PRO A 130 0.31 14.32 -4.47
N SER A 131 -0.41 13.50 -5.23
CA SER A 131 -0.33 12.03 -5.17
C SER A 131 1.08 11.49 -5.40
N ILE A 132 1.88 12.09 -6.30
CA ILE A 132 3.26 11.67 -6.54
C ILE A 132 4.12 11.91 -5.29
N LEU A 133 3.98 13.08 -4.67
CA LEU A 133 4.72 13.44 -3.47
C LEU A 133 4.34 12.53 -2.29
N VAL A 134 3.04 12.26 -2.13
CA VAL A 134 2.55 11.34 -1.08
C VAL A 134 3.05 9.92 -1.33
N ASN A 135 3.01 9.43 -2.57
CA ASN A 135 3.51 8.10 -2.92
C ASN A 135 5.03 7.99 -2.69
N LEU A 136 5.80 9.03 -3.04
CA LEU A 136 7.24 9.10 -2.76
C LEU A 136 7.53 9.10 -1.25
N LEU A 137 6.78 9.88 -0.47
CA LEU A 137 6.90 9.93 0.98
C LEU A 137 6.58 8.57 1.62
N VAL A 138 5.51 7.91 1.16
CA VAL A 138 5.13 6.59 1.65
C VAL A 138 6.17 5.54 1.25
N PHE A 139 6.73 5.64 0.05
CA PHE A 139 7.79 4.75 -0.41
C PHE A 139 9.04 4.84 0.46
N THR A 140 9.54 6.05 0.74
CA THR A 140 10.70 6.25 1.62
C THR A 140 10.42 5.80 3.05
N SER A 141 9.22 6.10 3.57
CA SER A 141 8.73 5.62 4.87
C SER A 141 8.73 4.10 4.98
N ASN A 142 8.23 3.41 3.95
CA ASN A 142 8.17 1.95 3.91
C ASN A 142 9.58 1.33 3.90
N ILE A 143 10.53 1.91 3.16
CA ILE A 143 11.93 1.45 3.15
C ILE A 143 12.55 1.55 4.55
N GLU A 144 12.40 2.69 5.20
CA GLU A 144 12.96 2.91 6.54
C GLU A 144 12.30 2.01 7.60
N ALA A 145 10.98 1.86 7.57
CA ALA A 145 10.26 0.96 8.49
C ALA A 145 10.72 -0.50 8.33
N LEU A 146 10.87 -0.96 7.09
CA LEU A 146 11.34 -2.30 6.80
C LEU A 146 12.80 -2.50 7.21
N ALA A 147 13.66 -1.50 7.00
CA ALA A 147 15.08 -1.57 7.37
C ALA A 147 15.25 -1.69 8.88
N VAL A 148 14.41 -0.97 9.63
CA VAL A 148 14.34 -1.06 11.10
C VAL A 148 13.81 -2.42 11.55
N PHE A 149 12.75 -2.94 10.92
CA PHE A 149 12.15 -4.23 11.28
C PHE A 149 13.10 -5.41 11.01
N LEU A 150 13.69 -5.47 9.81
CA LEU A 150 14.60 -6.54 9.41
C LEU A 150 16.02 -6.37 9.97
N LYS A 151 16.35 -5.21 10.56
CA LYS A 151 17.71 -4.85 11.00
C LYS A 151 18.72 -5.02 9.85
N THR A 152 18.40 -4.44 8.70
CA THR A 152 19.20 -4.53 7.46
C THR A 152 19.49 -3.16 6.87
N SER A 153 20.37 -3.10 5.88
CA SER A 153 20.70 -1.86 5.18
C SER A 153 19.55 -1.42 4.24
N ILE A 154 19.42 -0.09 4.07
CA ILE A 154 18.45 0.55 3.15
C ILE A 154 18.40 -0.09 1.76
N PRO A 155 19.52 -0.35 1.05
CA PRO A 155 19.46 -0.85 -0.33
C PRO A 155 18.79 -2.23 -0.42
N ILE A 156 19.05 -3.12 0.53
CA ILE A 156 18.44 -4.46 0.54
C ILE A 156 16.93 -4.36 0.76
N THR A 157 16.49 -3.48 1.66
CA THR A 157 15.06 -3.22 1.86
C THR A 157 14.40 -2.52 0.68
N GLY A 158 15.14 -1.69 -0.06
CA GLY A 158 14.70 -1.15 -1.34
C GLY A 158 14.39 -2.27 -2.34
N ILE A 159 15.25 -3.30 -2.43
CA ILE A 159 15.01 -4.47 -3.29
C ILE A 159 13.75 -5.22 -2.85
N VAL A 160 13.58 -5.47 -1.55
CA VAL A 160 12.40 -6.17 -1.01
C VAL A 160 11.10 -5.44 -1.36
N ILE A 161 11.06 -4.11 -1.18
CA ILE A 161 9.89 -3.31 -1.54
C ILE A 161 9.70 -3.28 -3.05
N GLY A 162 10.80 -3.21 -3.82
CA GLY A 162 10.80 -3.33 -5.27
C GLY A 162 10.13 -4.62 -5.75
N CYS A 163 10.42 -5.77 -5.14
CA CYS A 163 9.74 -7.04 -5.43
C CYS A 163 8.23 -6.98 -5.13
N GLY A 164 7.84 -6.34 -4.02
CA GLY A 164 6.42 -6.10 -3.70
C GLY A 164 5.71 -5.25 -4.76
N ILE A 165 6.36 -4.16 -5.20
CA ILE A 165 5.83 -3.28 -6.26
C ILE A 165 5.75 -4.04 -7.59
N ALA A 166 6.77 -4.81 -7.95
CA ALA A 166 6.77 -5.63 -9.16
C ALA A 166 5.60 -6.63 -9.16
N CYS A 167 5.31 -7.27 -8.03
CA CYS A 167 4.15 -8.17 -7.90
C CYS A 167 2.82 -7.42 -8.07
N LYS A 168 2.69 -6.22 -7.48
CA LYS A 168 1.53 -5.34 -7.67
C LYS A 168 1.36 -4.98 -9.15
N LEU A 169 2.43 -4.55 -9.82
CA LEU A 169 2.43 -4.17 -11.22
C LEU A 169 2.08 -5.35 -12.15
N ALA A 170 2.57 -6.54 -11.85
CA ALA A 170 2.24 -7.74 -12.61
C ALA A 170 0.74 -8.02 -12.58
N VAL A 171 0.11 -7.87 -11.41
CA VAL A 171 -1.36 -8.04 -11.26
C VAL A 171 -2.10 -6.95 -12.03
N GLN A 172 -1.65 -5.69 -11.94
CA GLN A 172 -2.25 -4.59 -12.74
C GLN A 172 -2.17 -4.87 -14.23
N TYR A 173 -1.02 -5.35 -14.70
CA TYR A 173 -0.82 -5.72 -16.09
C TYR A 173 -1.73 -6.89 -16.51
N CYS A 174 -1.86 -7.92 -15.68
CA CYS A 174 -2.80 -9.02 -15.93
C CYS A 174 -4.25 -8.55 -16.04
N ILE A 175 -4.68 -7.61 -15.19
CA ILE A 175 -6.05 -7.06 -15.27
C ILE A 175 -6.21 -6.23 -16.54
N GLN A 176 -5.21 -5.42 -16.92
CA GLN A 176 -5.24 -4.64 -18.17
C GLN A 176 -5.33 -5.53 -19.42
N LEU A 177 -4.69 -6.70 -19.41
CA LEU A 177 -4.81 -7.66 -20.50
C LEU A 177 -6.24 -8.22 -20.62
N GLN A 178 -6.95 -8.33 -19.50
CA GLN A 178 -8.32 -8.84 -19.47
C GLN A 178 -9.33 -7.74 -19.83
N ASP A 179 -9.13 -6.52 -19.35
CA ASP A 179 -9.98 -5.36 -19.60
C ASP A 179 -9.15 -4.17 -20.13
N PRO A 180 -8.94 -4.05 -21.45
CA PRO A 180 -8.11 -3.00 -22.04
C PRO A 180 -8.69 -1.59 -21.87
N HIS A 181 -9.97 -1.48 -21.54
CA HIS A 181 -10.63 -0.21 -21.23
C HIS A 181 -10.23 0.35 -19.85
N ILE A 182 -9.66 -0.49 -18.98
CA ILE A 182 -9.31 -0.14 -17.61
C ILE A 182 -7.80 0.01 -17.53
N GLU A 183 -7.29 1.21 -17.83
CA GLU A 183 -5.87 1.51 -17.60
C GLU A 183 -5.58 1.59 -16.09
N LEU A 184 -5.14 0.47 -15.51
CA LEU A 184 -4.72 0.35 -14.10
C LEU A 184 -3.24 0.70 -13.84
N SER A 185 -2.47 0.94 -14.91
CA SER A 185 -1.02 1.20 -14.83
C SER A 185 -0.72 2.59 -14.31
N PHE A 186 -0.93 2.86 -13.03
CA PHE A 186 -0.53 4.14 -12.45
C PHE A 186 0.02 3.96 -11.04
N ILE A 187 1.33 3.73 -10.98
CA ILE A 187 2.18 4.09 -9.82
C ILE A 187 1.96 5.57 -9.49
#